data_AF-A0A376ZHW0-F1
#
_entry.id   AF-A0A376ZHW0-F1
#
_cell.length_a   1.000
_cell.length_b   1.000
_cell.length_c   1.000
_cell.angle_alpha   90.00
_cell.angle_beta   90.00
_cell.angle_gamma   90.00
#
_symmetry.space_group_name_H-M   'P 1'
#
loop_
_entity.id
_entity.type
_entity.pdbx_description
1 polymer ?
#
loop_
_entity_poly.entity_id
_entity_poly.type
_entity_poly.pdbx_seq_one_letter_code
_entity_poly.pdbx_strand_id
1 'polypeptide(L)'
;MGRQNETVNVTTFTLPKAMNEQTFTLNVLNDKSYQLVSDGGFSARGQVGKVLEHDGVTMLVEAIHASPESQFTVSKFSTLGMINTLQNNLMVTETGKDTGVLSLTFTGEDREQIRQILDSITRNYLQQNVERKSEEAAKSLAFLAKQLPEVRNRLDVAENKLNAFRQDKDSVDLPLEAKAVLDSMVNIDAQLNELTFKEAEISKLFTKAHPAYRTLLEKRQALEDEKSKLNGRVTAMPKTQQEIVRLTRDVESGQQVYMQLLNKQQELKITEASTVGDVRIVDPAIAQPGVLKPKTALIILGSIILCLMLSVVGVLLRSLFNRGIESPLALEEHGISVYASIPLSEWQKARDNVQTIKGVKRYKQSQLLAVGNPTDLAIEAVRSLRTSLHFAMMQARNNVLMLTGVSHRLVKRLSAPTWRQSSARPTNACC
;
A
#
# COMPACT_ATOMS: atom_id res chain seq x y z
N MET A 1 14.39 30.81 9.61
CA MET A 1 14.38 31.02 11.07
C MET A 1 14.07 29.67 11.70
N GLY A 2 15.02 28.79 12.02
CA GLY A 2 16.27 29.05 12.75
C GLY A 2 16.36 28.25 14.06
N ARG A 3 15.55 27.19 14.25
CA ARG A 3 15.79 26.18 15.30
C ARG A 3 16.47 24.98 14.64
N GLN A 4 17.78 25.07 14.43
CA GLN A 4 18.57 23.92 13.99
C GLN A 4 18.95 23.09 15.22
N ASN A 5 18.54 21.82 15.19
CA ASN A 5 19.11 20.70 15.93
C ASN A 5 19.07 20.76 17.46
N GLU A 6 17.95 21.19 18.05
CA GLU A 6 17.73 20.89 19.48
C GLU A 6 17.30 19.43 19.62
N THR A 7 18.08 18.62 20.36
CA THR A 7 17.84 17.18 20.52
C THR A 7 17.91 16.74 21.98
N VAL A 8 17.10 15.74 22.32
CA VAL A 8 17.12 15.08 23.62
C VAL A 8 17.22 13.59 23.38
N ASN A 9 18.29 12.97 23.87
CA ASN A 9 18.51 11.53 23.73
C ASN A 9 17.89 10.80 24.93
N VAL A 10 16.76 10.15 24.68
CA VAL A 10 16.06 9.30 25.65
C VAL A 10 16.33 7.84 25.31
N THR A 11 16.99 7.11 26.21
CA THR A 11 17.38 5.70 25.99
C THR A 11 16.38 4.72 26.58
N THR A 12 15.86 5.02 27.77
CA THR A 12 14.87 4.19 28.44
C THR A 12 13.63 5.01 28.70
N PHE A 13 12.47 4.49 28.29
CA PHE A 13 11.18 5.05 28.67
C PHE A 13 10.15 3.93 28.89
N THR A 14 9.90 3.61 30.15
CA THR A 14 8.89 2.63 30.55
C THR A 14 7.70 3.33 31.20
N LEU A 15 6.51 2.87 30.80
CA LEU A 15 5.23 3.43 31.20
C LEU A 15 4.35 2.29 31.72
N PRO A 16 3.58 2.51 32.80
CA PRO A 16 2.52 1.60 33.21
C PRO A 16 1.47 1.45 32.11
N LYS A 17 0.84 0.27 32.00
CA LYS A 17 -0.16 -0.03 30.95
C LYS A 17 -1.30 1.00 30.87
N ALA A 18 -1.67 1.62 32.00
CA ALA A 18 -2.74 2.62 32.08
C ALA A 18 -2.38 3.99 31.48
N MET A 19 -1.09 4.28 31.24
CA MET A 19 -0.60 5.57 30.74
C MET A 19 -0.04 5.50 29.32
N ASN A 20 -0.21 4.37 28.62
CA ASN A 20 0.36 4.16 27.27
C ASN A 20 -0.21 5.09 26.18
N GLU A 21 -1.39 5.67 26.38
CA GLU A 21 -2.03 6.58 25.43
C GLU A 21 -1.83 8.06 25.80
N GLN A 22 -1.17 8.35 26.92
CA GLN A 22 -0.90 9.72 27.34
C GLN A 22 0.32 10.28 26.62
N THR A 23 0.22 11.54 26.20
CA THR A 23 1.34 12.33 25.71
C THR A 23 2.12 12.92 26.88
N PHE A 24 3.43 12.73 26.86
CA PHE A 24 4.33 13.32 27.84
C PHE A 24 5.08 14.48 27.19
N THR A 25 5.19 15.59 27.90
CA THR A 25 5.99 16.75 27.51
C THR A 25 7.19 16.84 28.44
N LEU A 26 8.39 16.80 27.85
CA LEU A 26 9.64 17.03 28.53
C LEU A 26 10.02 18.50 28.35
N ASN A 27 9.98 19.25 29.45
CA ASN A 27 10.43 20.63 29.54
C ASN A 27 11.88 20.67 30.02
N VAL A 28 12.76 21.24 29.21
CA VAL A 28 14.17 21.42 29.58
C VAL A 28 14.28 22.59 30.54
N LEU A 29 14.75 22.36 31.77
CA LEU A 29 14.98 23.42 32.75
C LEU A 29 16.39 24.02 32.58
N ASN A 30 17.38 23.16 32.39
CA ASN A 30 18.77 23.52 32.11
C ASN A 30 19.51 22.30 31.51
N ASP A 31 20.78 22.47 31.15
CA ASP A 31 21.63 21.43 30.53
C ASP A 31 21.75 20.12 31.34
N LYS A 32 21.32 20.11 32.62
CA LYS A 32 21.45 18.96 33.53
C LYS A 32 20.12 18.47 34.12
N SER A 33 19.00 19.17 33.90
CA SER A 33 17.73 18.84 34.53
C SER A 33 16.54 19.15 33.62
N TYR A 34 15.54 18.30 33.76
CA TYR A 34 14.32 18.36 32.96
C TYR A 34 13.10 18.06 33.84
N GLN A 35 11.95 18.51 33.38
CA GLN A 35 10.67 18.20 33.98
C GLN A 35 9.81 17.45 32.97
N LEU A 36 9.39 16.24 33.33
CA LEU A 36 8.44 15.44 32.56
C LEU A 36 7.04 15.74 33.08
N VAL A 37 6.14 16.11 32.20
CA VAL A 37 4.73 16.40 32.49
C VAL A 37 3.86 15.53 31.58
N SER A 38 2.73 15.02 32.08
CA SER A 38 1.70 14.35 31.26
C SER A 38 0.42 15.17 31.29
N ASP A 39 -0.37 15.07 30.22
CA ASP A 39 -1.73 15.60 30.16
C ASP A 39 -2.64 15.00 31.25
N GLY A 40 -2.30 13.80 31.75
CA GLY A 40 -2.99 13.12 32.86
C GLY A 40 -2.63 13.63 34.26
N GLY A 41 -1.86 14.73 34.38
CA GLY A 41 -1.49 15.34 35.67
C GLY A 41 -0.22 14.80 36.33
N PHE A 42 0.49 13.87 35.67
CA PHE A 42 1.80 13.40 36.15
C PHE A 42 2.85 14.51 35.99
N SER A 43 3.67 14.75 37.01
CA SER A 43 4.82 15.64 36.92
C SER A 43 5.99 15.12 37.74
N ALA A 44 7.15 14.96 37.10
CA ALA A 44 8.36 14.49 37.76
C ALA A 44 9.59 15.26 37.23
N ARG A 45 10.54 15.56 38.11
CA ARG A 45 11.81 16.22 37.73
C ARG A 45 12.95 15.20 37.71
N GLY A 46 13.66 15.12 36.60
CA GLY A 46 14.81 14.26 36.41
C GLY A 46 16.11 15.02 36.20
N GLN A 47 17.23 14.29 36.30
CA GLN A 47 18.57 14.79 36.00
C GLN A 47 19.16 13.96 34.85
N VAL A 48 19.91 14.62 33.96
CA VAL A 48 20.60 13.96 32.85
C VAL A 48 21.61 12.94 33.41
N GLY A 49 21.62 11.74 32.84
CA GLY A 49 22.47 10.62 33.23
C GLY A 49 21.99 9.82 34.45
N LYS A 50 20.87 10.17 35.08
CA LYS A 50 20.25 9.41 36.18
C LYS A 50 18.88 8.89 35.77
N VAL A 51 18.56 7.67 36.21
CA VAL A 51 17.22 7.10 36.02
C VAL A 51 16.23 7.87 36.88
N LEU A 52 15.24 8.47 36.23
CA LEU A 52 14.06 9.00 36.88
C LEU A 52 13.08 7.86 37.07
N GLU A 53 12.67 7.59 38.31
CA GLU A 53 11.63 6.62 38.65
C GLU A 53 10.58 7.30 39.54
N HIS A 54 9.35 7.42 39.03
CA HIS A 54 8.25 8.04 39.76
C HIS A 54 6.91 7.46 39.27
N ASP A 55 6.02 7.05 40.20
CA ASP A 55 4.72 6.43 39.91
C ASP A 55 4.74 5.32 38.84
N GLY A 56 5.80 4.50 38.83
CA GLY A 56 5.99 3.41 37.87
C GLY A 56 6.42 3.84 36.46
N VAL A 57 6.65 5.14 36.24
CA VAL A 57 7.30 5.67 35.04
C VAL A 57 8.81 5.65 35.25
N THR A 58 9.55 4.96 34.38
CA THR A 58 11.01 5.06 34.36
C THR A 58 11.50 5.74 33.10
N MET A 59 12.38 6.74 33.25
CA MET A 59 12.99 7.45 32.14
C MET A 59 14.48 7.65 32.37
N LEU A 60 15.29 7.42 31.34
CA LEU A 60 16.70 7.78 31.32
C LEU A 60 16.96 8.73 30.15
N VAL A 61 17.41 9.94 30.48
CA VAL A 61 17.87 10.94 29.51
C VAL A 61 19.39 10.96 29.55
N GLU A 62 20.04 10.61 28.44
CA GLU A 62 21.50 10.49 28.35
C GLU A 62 22.17 11.84 28.08
N ALA A 63 21.58 12.64 27.19
CA ALA A 63 22.09 13.95 26.83
C ALA A 63 20.94 14.89 26.41
N ILE A 64 21.07 16.17 26.76
CA ILE A 64 20.20 17.25 26.30
C ILE A 64 21.07 18.26 25.54
N HIS A 65 20.74 18.50 24.28
CA HIS A 65 21.34 19.53 23.44
C HIS A 65 20.22 20.48 23.01
N ALA A 66 19.70 21.27 23.94
CA ALA A 66 18.58 22.18 23.70
C ALA A 66 18.70 23.42 24.57
N SER A 67 18.08 24.52 24.14
CA SER A 67 18.03 25.74 24.96
C SER A 67 17.18 25.50 26.23
N PRO A 68 17.49 26.20 27.34
CA PRO A 68 16.59 26.25 28.49
C PRO A 68 15.18 26.68 28.05
N GLU A 69 14.16 26.06 28.65
CA GLU A 69 12.73 26.22 28.32
C GLU A 69 12.24 25.55 27.02
N SER A 70 13.09 24.80 26.31
CA SER A 70 12.65 24.00 25.17
C SER A 70 11.72 22.85 25.61
N GLN A 71 10.67 22.62 24.83
CA GLN A 71 9.65 21.60 25.07
C GLN A 71 9.75 20.49 24.03
N PHE A 72 9.77 19.25 24.49
CA PHE A 72 9.82 18.05 23.65
C PHE A 72 8.63 17.15 23.94
N THR A 73 7.95 16.68 22.90
CA THR A 73 6.91 15.66 23.07
C THR A 73 7.57 14.28 23.07
N VAL A 74 7.34 13.53 24.14
CA VAL A 74 7.78 12.14 24.29
C VAL A 74 6.55 11.26 24.17
N SER A 75 6.53 10.44 23.12
CA SER A 75 5.48 9.44 22.89
C SER A 75 6.09 8.04 22.87
N LYS A 76 5.38 7.09 23.48
CA LYS A 76 5.78 5.69 23.45
C LYS A 76 4.91 4.94 22.45
N PHE A 77 5.52 4.41 21.41
CA PHE A 77 4.84 3.52 20.49
C PHE A 77 4.71 2.12 21.10
N SER A 78 3.54 1.50 20.93
CA SER A 78 3.36 0.09 21.29
C SER A 78 4.19 -0.80 20.37
N THR A 79 4.74 -1.91 20.89
CA THR A 79 5.55 -2.84 20.09
C THR A 79 4.78 -3.34 18.88
N LEU A 80 3.53 -3.77 19.07
CA LEU A 80 2.67 -4.23 17.98
C LEU A 80 2.35 -3.13 16.98
N GLY A 81 2.07 -1.91 17.47
CA GLY A 81 1.83 -0.74 16.62
C GLY A 81 3.04 -0.47 15.72
N MET A 82 4.24 -0.48 16.28
CA MET A 82 5.46 -0.24 15.52
C MET A 82 5.77 -1.38 14.54
N ILE A 83 5.52 -2.64 14.90
CA ILE A 83 5.63 -3.78 13.96
C ILE A 83 4.72 -3.55 12.75
N ASN A 84 3.44 -3.21 12.98
CA ASN A 84 2.49 -2.95 11.90
C ASN A 84 2.91 -1.72 11.07
N THR A 85 3.39 -0.65 11.70
CA THR A 85 3.92 0.52 11.00
C THR A 85 5.10 0.16 10.11
N LEU A 86 6.06 -0.61 10.63
CA LEU A 86 7.22 -1.06 9.85
C LEU A 86 6.80 -1.95 8.68
N GLN A 87 5.90 -2.93 8.91
CA GLN A 87 5.41 -3.82 7.86
C GLN A 87 4.63 -3.08 6.76
N ASN A 88 3.79 -2.11 7.12
CA ASN A 88 3.00 -1.35 6.14
C ASN A 88 3.83 -0.35 5.33
N ASN A 89 4.92 0.15 5.91
CA ASN A 89 5.77 1.17 5.28
C ASN A 89 7.01 0.59 4.58
N LEU A 90 7.35 -0.67 4.83
CA LEU A 90 8.41 -1.40 4.15
C LEU A 90 7.85 -2.12 2.93
N MET A 91 8.40 -1.81 1.76
CA MET A 91 8.11 -2.48 0.50
C MET A 91 9.36 -3.22 0.03
N VAL A 92 9.22 -4.50 -0.30
CA VAL A 92 10.28 -5.34 -0.84
C VAL A 92 9.85 -5.83 -2.21
N THR A 93 10.65 -5.54 -3.23
CA THR A 93 10.37 -5.88 -4.63
C THR A 93 11.61 -6.45 -5.29
N GLU A 94 11.45 -7.43 -6.18
CA GLU A 94 12.57 -7.93 -6.99
C GLU A 94 12.86 -6.98 -8.17
N THR A 95 14.14 -6.72 -8.43
CA THR A 95 14.61 -5.84 -9.50
C THR A 95 14.84 -6.66 -10.77
N GLY A 96 13.83 -6.76 -11.62
CA GLY A 96 13.85 -7.63 -12.81
C GLY A 96 13.21 -9.00 -12.52
N LYS A 97 13.05 -9.82 -13.56
CA LYS A 97 12.56 -11.20 -13.41
C LYS A 97 13.73 -12.13 -13.16
N ASP A 98 13.65 -12.93 -12.10
CA ASP A 98 14.59 -13.98 -11.75
C ASP A 98 16.04 -13.49 -11.58
N THR A 99 16.22 -12.25 -11.11
CA THR A 99 17.56 -11.68 -10.86
C THR A 99 18.06 -11.98 -9.45
N GLY A 100 17.15 -12.30 -8.52
CA GLY A 100 17.47 -12.46 -7.10
C GLY A 100 17.87 -11.15 -6.41
N VAL A 101 17.75 -10.00 -7.07
CA VAL A 101 18.10 -8.69 -6.51
C VAL A 101 16.88 -8.06 -5.87
N LEU A 102 16.87 -8.00 -4.54
CA LEU A 102 15.79 -7.36 -3.78
C LEU A 102 16.06 -5.86 -3.60
N SER A 103 15.10 -5.04 -4.01
CA SER A 103 15.04 -3.61 -3.71
C SER A 103 14.10 -3.38 -2.54
N LEU A 104 14.62 -2.72 -1.49
CA LEU A 104 13.87 -2.39 -0.28
C LEU A 104 13.60 -0.88 -0.26
N THR A 105 12.35 -0.52 -0.04
CA THR A 105 11.91 0.87 0.09
C THR A 105 11.19 1.06 1.41
N PHE A 106 11.60 2.05 2.20
CA PHE A 106 10.91 2.44 3.43
C PHE A 106 10.39 3.87 3.32
N THR A 107 9.11 4.09 3.64
CA THR A 107 8.46 5.41 3.58
C THR A 107 8.18 5.94 4.99
N GLY A 108 8.60 7.16 5.29
CA GLY A 108 8.36 7.82 6.58
C GLY A 108 8.43 9.34 6.48
N GLU A 109 8.45 10.00 7.64
CA GLU A 109 8.48 11.46 7.75
C GLU A 109 9.91 12.02 7.87
N ASP A 110 10.75 11.41 8.69
CA ASP A 110 12.13 11.83 8.94
C ASP A 110 13.12 11.06 8.05
N ARG A 111 13.92 11.81 7.28
CA ARG A 111 14.91 11.25 6.35
C ARG A 111 16.03 10.47 7.03
N GLU A 112 16.57 10.98 8.14
CA GLU A 112 17.65 10.29 8.86
C GLU A 112 17.10 9.04 9.56
N GLN A 113 15.91 9.15 10.15
CA GLN A 113 15.28 8.01 10.79
C GLN A 113 14.95 6.89 9.78
N ILE A 114 14.42 7.23 8.60
CA ILE A 114 14.16 6.27 7.51
C ILE A 114 15.43 5.52 7.12
N ARG A 115 16.53 6.25 6.92
CA ARG A 115 17.82 5.67 6.55
C ARG A 115 18.30 4.71 7.63
N GLN A 116 18.29 5.14 8.89
CA GLN A 116 18.72 4.32 10.02
C GLN A 116 17.85 3.07 10.21
N ILE A 117 16.53 3.19 10.07
CA ILE A 117 15.60 2.07 10.15
C ILE A 117 15.91 1.05 9.06
N LEU A 118 16.00 1.48 7.80
CA LEU A 118 16.25 0.58 6.68
C LEU A 118 17.60 -0.12 6.80
N ASP A 119 18.63 0.63 7.20
CA ASP A 119 20.00 0.15 7.41
C ASP A 119 20.10 -0.81 8.62
N SER A 120 19.28 -0.60 9.66
CA SER A 120 19.15 -1.52 10.79
C SER A 120 18.44 -2.81 10.37
N ILE A 121 17.34 -2.73 9.60
CA ILE A 121 16.62 -3.90 9.09
C ILE A 121 17.54 -4.76 8.22
N THR A 122 18.28 -4.15 7.28
CA THR A 122 19.19 -4.89 6.39
C THR A 122 20.34 -5.54 7.15
N ARG A 123 20.97 -4.84 8.10
CA ARG A 123 22.02 -5.42 8.95
C ARG A 123 21.52 -6.55 9.83
N ASN A 124 20.37 -6.39 10.47
CA ASN A 124 19.78 -7.44 11.30
C ASN A 124 19.43 -8.68 10.47
N TYR A 125 18.89 -8.49 9.25
CA TYR A 125 18.61 -9.59 8.35
C TYR A 125 19.88 -10.33 7.89
N LEU A 126 20.93 -9.58 7.54
CA LEU A 126 22.23 -10.15 7.18
C LEU A 126 22.83 -10.94 8.35
N GLN A 127 22.84 -10.35 9.54
CA GLN A 127 23.36 -10.99 10.75
C GLN A 127 22.59 -12.27 11.06
N GLN A 128 21.25 -12.22 11.05
CA GLN A 128 20.42 -13.40 11.27
C GLN A 128 20.65 -14.48 10.22
N ASN A 129 20.91 -14.10 8.95
CA ASN A 129 21.22 -15.06 7.90
C ASN A 129 22.56 -15.77 8.14
N VAL A 130 23.59 -15.02 8.54
CA VAL A 130 24.91 -15.58 8.90
C VAL A 130 24.81 -16.48 10.13
N GLU A 131 24.14 -16.01 11.18
CA GLU A 131 23.94 -16.77 12.43
C GLU A 131 23.20 -18.08 12.18
N ARG A 132 22.10 -18.06 11.42
CA ARG A 132 21.35 -19.27 11.08
C ARG A 132 22.21 -20.26 10.29
N LYS A 133 22.97 -19.78 9.30
CA LYS A 133 23.86 -20.63 8.49
C LYS A 133 24.99 -21.26 9.31
N SER A 134 25.59 -20.47 10.20
CA SER A 134 26.61 -20.95 11.14
C SER A 134 26.03 -21.99 12.10
N GLU A 135 24.82 -21.75 12.64
CA GLU A 135 24.14 -22.69 13.54
C GLU A 135 23.80 -24.02 12.83
N GLU A 136 23.34 -23.96 11.58
CA GLU A 136 23.07 -25.15 10.75
C GLU A 136 24.35 -25.95 10.47
N ALA A 137 25.46 -25.27 10.16
CA ALA A 137 26.77 -25.88 9.96
C ALA A 137 27.28 -26.54 11.26
N ALA A 138 27.19 -25.85 12.40
CA ALA A 138 27.60 -26.36 13.70
C ALA A 138 26.82 -27.63 14.10
N LYS A 139 25.50 -27.64 13.93
CA LYS A 139 24.65 -28.83 14.18
C LYS A 139 25.05 -30.00 13.27
N SER A 140 25.31 -29.72 11.99
CA SER A 140 25.73 -30.74 11.02
C SER A 140 27.12 -31.30 11.34
N LEU A 141 28.05 -30.44 11.78
CA LEU A 141 29.38 -30.84 12.25
C LEU A 141 29.33 -31.70 13.50
N ALA A 142 28.48 -31.36 14.47
CA ALA A 142 28.27 -32.15 15.68
C ALA A 142 27.75 -33.57 15.34
N PHE A 143 26.84 -33.67 14.37
CA PHE A 143 26.38 -34.97 13.86
C PHE A 143 27.52 -35.76 13.21
N LEU A 144 28.29 -35.14 12.31
CA LEU A 144 29.43 -35.80 11.65
C LEU A 144 30.53 -36.22 12.63
N ALA A 145 30.82 -35.40 13.64
CA ALA A 145 31.81 -35.71 14.68
C ALA A 145 31.46 -36.97 15.47
N LYS A 146 30.16 -37.27 15.62
CA LYS A 146 29.69 -38.52 16.25
C LYS A 146 29.70 -39.71 15.29
N GLN A 147 29.38 -39.50 14.02
CA GLN A 147 29.27 -40.58 13.01
C GLN A 147 30.63 -41.02 12.45
N LEU A 148 31.58 -40.10 12.27
CA LEU A 148 32.90 -40.40 11.69
C LEU A 148 33.66 -41.52 12.46
N PRO A 149 33.71 -41.53 13.80
CA PRO A 149 34.31 -42.63 14.55
C PRO A 149 33.62 -43.98 14.32
N GLU A 150 32.29 -44.00 14.20
CA GLU A 150 31.55 -45.24 13.93
C GLU A 150 31.86 -45.79 12.53
N VAL A 151 31.88 -44.91 11.52
CA VAL A 151 32.21 -45.29 10.14
C VAL A 151 33.66 -45.74 10.04
N ARG A 152 34.59 -45.04 10.71
CA ARG A 152 36.00 -45.44 10.78
C ARG A 152 36.16 -46.82 11.42
N ASN A 153 35.52 -47.06 12.57
CA ASN A 153 35.60 -48.37 13.23
C ASN A 153 35.02 -49.50 12.36
N ARG A 154 33.92 -49.24 11.62
CA ARG A 154 33.38 -50.21 10.66
C ARG A 154 34.36 -50.50 9.53
N LEU A 155 35.06 -49.48 9.02
CA LEU A 155 36.11 -49.63 8.00
C LEU A 155 37.28 -50.45 8.55
N ASP A 156 37.80 -50.12 9.73
CA ASP A 156 38.89 -50.85 10.39
C ASP A 156 38.53 -52.33 10.56
N VAL A 157 37.28 -52.65 10.96
CA VAL A 157 36.80 -54.03 11.07
C VAL A 157 36.72 -54.71 9.70
N ALA A 158 36.29 -54.02 8.66
CA ALA A 158 36.22 -54.56 7.30
C ALA A 158 37.62 -54.83 6.73
N GLU A 159 38.56 -53.91 6.92
CA GLU A 159 39.97 -54.04 6.51
C GLU A 159 40.62 -55.23 7.21
N ASN A 160 40.42 -55.37 8.52
CA ASN A 160 40.95 -56.50 9.29
C ASN A 160 40.38 -57.85 8.79
N LYS A 161 39.09 -57.91 8.45
CA LYS A 161 38.48 -59.13 7.87
C LYS A 161 39.06 -59.45 6.50
N LEU A 162 39.24 -58.45 5.64
CA LEU A 162 39.85 -58.64 4.33
C LEU A 162 41.31 -59.13 4.44
N ASN A 163 42.08 -58.52 5.34
CA ASN A 163 43.47 -58.89 5.58
C ASN A 163 43.58 -60.31 6.14
N ALA A 164 42.74 -60.68 7.11
CA ALA A 164 42.70 -62.04 7.66
C ALA A 164 42.32 -63.08 6.58
N PHE A 165 41.35 -62.76 5.71
CA PHE A 165 40.98 -63.64 4.60
C PHE A 165 42.10 -63.81 3.59
N ARG A 166 42.81 -62.72 3.23
CA ARG A 166 43.98 -62.76 2.34
C ARG A 166 45.14 -63.57 2.94
N GLN A 167 45.31 -63.54 4.26
CA GLN A 167 46.33 -64.32 4.96
C GLN A 167 45.99 -65.82 5.04
N ASP A 168 44.71 -66.18 5.18
CA ASP A 168 44.27 -67.58 5.27
C ASP A 168 44.23 -68.31 3.92
N LYS A 169 43.93 -67.60 2.82
CA LYS A 169 43.67 -68.20 1.50
C LYS A 169 44.80 -68.02 0.48
N ASP A 170 45.96 -67.51 0.92
CA ASP A 170 47.00 -66.93 0.08
C ASP A 170 46.45 -65.81 -0.82
N SER A 171 47.31 -64.94 -1.36
CA SER A 171 46.90 -63.77 -2.15
C SER A 171 46.19 -64.19 -3.44
N VAL A 172 44.87 -64.35 -3.40
CA VAL A 172 44.05 -64.64 -4.58
C VAL A 172 43.85 -63.36 -5.37
N ASP A 173 44.56 -63.21 -6.50
CA ASP A 173 44.28 -62.16 -7.46
C ASP A 173 42.88 -62.34 -8.04
N LEU A 174 42.06 -61.28 -7.98
CA LEU A 174 40.72 -61.32 -8.56
C LEU A 174 40.83 -61.45 -10.09
N PRO A 175 40.07 -62.37 -10.72
CA PRO A 175 39.97 -62.40 -12.17
C PRO A 175 39.37 -61.07 -12.69
N LEU A 176 39.76 -60.68 -13.90
CA LEU A 176 39.37 -59.39 -14.50
C LEU A 176 37.84 -59.18 -14.50
N GLU A 177 37.07 -60.25 -14.70
CA GLU A 177 35.61 -60.26 -14.65
C GLU A 177 35.06 -59.91 -13.26
N ALA A 178 35.64 -60.48 -12.19
CA ALA A 178 35.24 -60.20 -10.81
C ALA A 178 35.62 -58.78 -10.40
N LYS A 179 36.77 -58.29 -10.85
CA LYS A 179 37.20 -56.90 -10.64
C LYS A 179 36.25 -55.90 -11.32
N ALA A 180 35.85 -56.14 -12.57
CA ALA A 180 34.89 -55.28 -13.27
C ALA A 180 33.51 -55.25 -12.58
N VAL A 181 33.04 -56.37 -12.04
CA VAL A 181 31.81 -56.45 -11.24
C VAL A 181 31.97 -55.68 -9.93
N LEU A 182 33.10 -55.83 -9.23
CA LEU A 182 33.43 -55.10 -8.01
C LEU A 182 33.44 -53.58 -8.24
N ASP A 183 34.18 -53.11 -9.26
CA ASP A 183 34.28 -51.69 -9.60
C ASP A 183 32.88 -51.10 -9.87
N SER A 184 32.04 -51.84 -10.60
CA SER A 184 30.66 -51.44 -10.87
C SER A 184 29.81 -51.39 -9.59
N MET A 185 29.98 -52.35 -8.68
CA MET A 185 29.27 -52.34 -7.38
C MET A 185 29.69 -51.18 -6.51
N VAL A 186 30.99 -50.90 -6.40
CA VAL A 186 31.51 -49.79 -5.61
C VAL A 186 31.01 -48.45 -6.17
N ASN A 187 31.00 -48.29 -7.49
CA ASN A 187 30.42 -47.11 -8.13
C ASN A 187 28.92 -46.94 -7.86
N ILE A 188 28.13 -48.03 -7.93
CA ILE A 188 26.69 -47.96 -7.61
C ILE A 188 26.47 -47.64 -6.13
N ASP A 189 27.25 -48.24 -5.22
CA ASP A 189 27.19 -47.92 -3.79
C ASP A 189 27.56 -46.46 -3.52
N ALA A 190 28.57 -45.92 -4.21
CA ALA A 190 28.93 -44.51 -4.14
C ALA A 190 27.76 -43.60 -4.56
N GLN A 191 27.10 -43.92 -5.68
CA GLN A 191 25.94 -43.17 -6.17
C GLN A 191 24.73 -43.29 -5.24
N LEU A 192 24.47 -44.47 -4.67
CA LEU A 192 23.40 -44.67 -3.69
C LEU A 192 23.66 -43.86 -2.40
N ASN A 193 24.91 -43.83 -1.92
CA ASN A 193 25.30 -43.02 -0.78
C ASN A 193 25.11 -41.53 -1.08
N GLU A 194 25.53 -41.06 -2.26
CA GLU A 194 25.31 -39.68 -2.70
C GLU A 194 23.81 -39.32 -2.76
N LEU A 195 22.98 -40.22 -3.30
CA LEU A 195 21.52 -40.03 -3.33
C LEU A 195 20.92 -40.02 -1.92
N THR A 196 21.46 -40.80 -0.99
CA THR A 196 21.02 -40.81 0.41
C THR A 196 21.29 -39.45 1.08
N PHE A 197 22.46 -38.85 0.82
CA PHE A 197 22.74 -37.49 1.28
C PHE A 197 21.80 -36.45 0.65
N LYS A 198 21.55 -36.55 -0.66
CA LYS A 198 20.60 -35.67 -1.36
C LYS A 198 19.17 -35.83 -0.85
N GLU A 199 18.75 -37.04 -0.49
CA GLU A 199 17.45 -37.30 0.12
C GLU A 199 17.32 -36.61 1.48
N ALA A 200 18.35 -36.67 2.32
CA ALA A 200 18.37 -35.98 3.62
C ALA A 200 18.31 -34.45 3.49
N GLU A 201 18.81 -33.88 2.39
CA GLU A 201 18.70 -32.44 2.09
C GLU A 201 17.31 -32.07 1.57
N ILE A 202 16.82 -32.79 0.57
CA ILE A 202 15.52 -32.53 -0.09
C ILE A 202 14.36 -32.79 0.87
N SER A 203 14.45 -33.77 1.76
CA SER A 203 13.40 -34.08 2.74
C SER A 203 13.17 -32.95 3.77
N LYS A 204 14.11 -32.02 3.94
CA LYS A 204 13.91 -30.82 4.76
C LYS A 204 13.09 -29.74 4.06
N LEU A 205 13.13 -29.72 2.72
CA LEU A 205 12.54 -28.66 1.90
C LEU A 205 11.23 -29.08 1.23
N PHE A 206 11.08 -30.37 0.90
CA PHE A 206 10.01 -30.89 0.07
C PHE A 206 9.33 -32.12 0.69
N THR A 207 8.04 -32.27 0.41
CA THR A 207 7.30 -33.50 0.74
C THR A 207 7.56 -34.59 -0.29
N LYS A 208 7.28 -35.85 0.06
CA LYS A 208 7.47 -37.01 -0.83
C LYS A 208 6.70 -36.94 -2.16
N ALA A 209 5.68 -36.08 -2.23
CA ALA A 209 4.85 -35.88 -3.43
C ALA A 209 5.48 -34.91 -4.44
N HIS A 210 6.49 -34.12 -4.05
CA HIS A 210 7.11 -33.12 -4.91
C HIS A 210 7.86 -33.79 -6.09
N PRO A 211 7.78 -33.26 -7.33
CA PRO A 211 8.41 -33.87 -8.50
C PRO A 211 9.90 -34.17 -8.31
N ALA A 212 10.65 -33.26 -7.67
CA ALA A 212 12.08 -33.46 -7.41
C ALA A 212 12.37 -34.62 -6.43
N TYR A 213 11.47 -34.91 -5.49
CA TYR A 213 11.64 -36.06 -4.58
C TYR A 213 11.33 -37.37 -5.31
N ARG A 214 10.32 -37.38 -6.18
CA ARG A 214 9.96 -38.56 -6.98
C ARG A 214 11.06 -38.97 -7.94
N THR A 215 11.67 -38.01 -8.67
CA THR A 215 12.78 -38.31 -9.59
C THR A 215 13.99 -38.87 -8.85
N LEU A 216 14.26 -38.40 -7.62
CA LEU A 216 15.31 -38.96 -6.77
C LEU A 216 15.01 -40.40 -6.37
N LEU A 217 13.78 -40.70 -5.94
CA LEU A 217 13.36 -42.06 -5.58
C LEU A 217 13.43 -43.01 -6.78
N GLU A 218 12.97 -42.57 -7.95
CA GLU A 218 13.02 -43.36 -9.19
C GLU A 218 14.47 -43.69 -9.56
N LYS A 219 15.37 -42.71 -9.47
CA LYS A 219 16.81 -42.93 -9.72
C LYS A 219 17.43 -43.89 -8.70
N ARG A 220 17.05 -43.77 -7.42
CA ARG A 220 17.50 -44.68 -6.36
C ARG A 220 17.04 -46.11 -6.63
N GLN A 221 15.78 -46.30 -7.00
CA GLN A 221 15.22 -47.60 -7.34
C GLN A 221 15.95 -48.24 -8.53
N ALA A 222 16.22 -47.47 -9.58
CA ALA A 222 16.96 -47.97 -10.75
C ALA A 222 18.36 -48.49 -10.38
N LEU A 223 19.07 -47.79 -9.49
CA LEU A 223 20.38 -48.21 -9.00
C LEU A 223 20.29 -49.43 -8.07
N GLU A 224 19.26 -49.52 -7.23
CA GLU A 224 18.99 -50.71 -6.41
C GLU A 224 18.72 -51.96 -7.28
N ASP A 225 17.96 -51.79 -8.36
CA ASP A 225 17.68 -52.87 -9.32
C ASP A 225 18.97 -53.31 -10.06
N GLU A 226 19.83 -52.36 -10.42
CA GLU A 226 21.13 -52.65 -11.02
C GLU A 226 22.08 -53.36 -10.05
N LYS A 227 22.13 -52.90 -8.79
CA LYS A 227 22.88 -53.56 -7.71
C LYS A 227 22.41 -55.00 -7.51
N SER A 228 21.10 -55.25 -7.54
CA SER A 228 20.53 -56.61 -7.44
C SER A 228 21.00 -57.52 -8.58
N LYS A 229 21.02 -57.01 -9.81
CA LYS A 229 21.54 -57.75 -10.99
C LYS A 229 23.02 -58.10 -10.83
N LEU A 230 23.85 -57.17 -10.37
CA LEU A 230 25.27 -57.45 -10.11
C LEU A 230 25.45 -58.45 -8.96
N ASN A 231 24.62 -58.38 -7.92
CA ASN A 231 24.65 -59.35 -6.82
C ASN A 231 24.32 -60.78 -7.28
N GLY A 232 23.45 -60.91 -8.28
CA GLY A 232 23.21 -62.19 -8.96
C GLY A 232 24.48 -62.75 -9.63
N ARG A 233 25.30 -61.89 -10.26
CA ARG A 233 26.58 -62.29 -10.87
C ARG A 233 27.62 -62.72 -9.83
N VAL A 234 27.67 -62.04 -8.68
CA VAL A 234 28.55 -62.43 -7.58
C VAL A 234 28.13 -63.80 -7.04
N THR A 235 26.84 -64.05 -6.84
CA THR A 235 26.35 -65.35 -6.36
C THR A 235 26.67 -66.53 -7.30
N ALA A 236 26.93 -66.26 -8.59
CA ALA A 236 27.33 -67.26 -9.56
C ALA A 236 28.84 -67.62 -9.51
N MET A 237 29.67 -66.82 -8.83
CA MET A 237 31.11 -67.07 -8.71
C MET A 237 31.40 -68.21 -7.71
N PRO A 238 32.60 -68.84 -7.75
CA PRO A 238 33.06 -69.75 -6.69
C PRO A 238 33.05 -69.08 -5.30
N LYS A 239 32.76 -69.85 -4.24
CA LYS A 239 32.60 -69.31 -2.86
C LYS A 239 33.78 -68.46 -2.38
N THR A 240 35.02 -68.82 -2.71
CA THR A 240 36.22 -68.04 -2.36
C THR A 240 36.25 -66.68 -3.07
N GLN A 241 35.86 -66.64 -4.34
CA GLN A 241 35.76 -65.41 -5.13
C GLN A 241 34.59 -64.52 -4.67
N GLN A 242 33.48 -65.12 -4.24
CA GLN A 242 32.36 -64.36 -3.66
C GLN A 242 32.79 -63.62 -2.39
N GLU A 243 33.48 -64.33 -1.48
CA GLU A 243 33.86 -63.77 -0.19
C GLU A 243 34.89 -62.65 -0.35
N ILE A 244 35.90 -62.83 -1.22
CA ILE A 244 36.90 -61.78 -1.46
C ILE A 244 36.28 -60.54 -2.14
N VAL A 245 35.36 -60.71 -3.09
CA VAL A 245 34.63 -59.59 -3.72
C VAL A 245 33.82 -58.84 -2.67
N ARG A 246 33.10 -59.57 -1.80
CA ARG A 246 32.30 -58.96 -0.74
C ARG A 246 33.14 -58.18 0.25
N LEU A 247 34.24 -58.76 0.75
CA LEU A 247 35.14 -58.10 1.70
C LEU A 247 35.84 -56.90 1.06
N THR A 248 36.30 -57.03 -0.19
CA THR A 248 36.94 -55.91 -0.91
C THR A 248 35.95 -54.77 -1.15
N ARG A 249 34.71 -55.09 -1.55
CA ARG A 249 33.64 -54.08 -1.70
C ARG A 249 33.36 -53.36 -0.38
N ASP A 250 33.26 -54.10 0.72
CA ASP A 250 32.96 -53.50 2.04
C ASP A 250 34.08 -52.54 2.47
N VAL A 251 35.35 -52.83 2.15
CA VAL A 251 36.49 -51.92 2.37
C VAL A 251 36.46 -50.73 1.41
N GLU A 252 36.37 -50.95 0.10
CA GLU A 252 36.44 -49.87 -0.90
C GLU A 252 35.25 -48.91 -0.78
N SER A 253 34.03 -49.43 -0.61
CA SER A 253 32.82 -48.64 -0.36
C SER A 253 32.92 -47.88 0.97
N GLY A 254 33.38 -48.56 2.04
CA GLY A 254 33.58 -47.93 3.35
C GLY A 254 34.60 -46.79 3.30
N GLN A 255 35.71 -46.97 2.58
CA GLN A 255 36.74 -45.95 2.39
C GLN A 255 36.20 -44.74 1.63
N GLN A 256 35.42 -44.96 0.56
CA GLN A 256 34.78 -43.87 -0.19
C GLN A 256 33.82 -43.06 0.68
N VAL A 257 32.95 -43.73 1.46
CA VAL A 257 32.01 -43.06 2.38
C VAL A 257 32.76 -42.27 3.45
N TYR A 258 33.80 -42.85 4.04
CA TYR A 258 34.64 -42.17 5.03
C TYR A 258 35.27 -40.89 4.45
N MET A 259 35.85 -40.96 3.24
CA MET A 259 36.44 -39.81 2.57
C MET A 259 35.40 -38.74 2.22
N GLN A 260 34.20 -39.13 1.79
CA GLN A 260 33.10 -38.19 1.54
C GLN A 260 32.67 -37.46 2.83
N LEU A 261 32.49 -38.19 3.93
CA LEU A 261 32.14 -37.60 5.22
C LEU A 261 33.24 -36.67 5.74
N LEU A 262 34.51 -37.05 5.56
CA LEU A 262 35.66 -36.22 5.94
C LEU A 262 35.69 -34.93 5.12
N ASN A 263 35.53 -35.01 3.79
CA ASN A 263 35.45 -33.84 2.93
C ASN A 263 34.27 -32.94 3.32
N LYS A 264 33.11 -33.52 3.62
CA LYS A 264 31.93 -32.75 4.04
C LYS A 264 32.15 -32.09 5.40
N GLN A 265 32.83 -32.75 6.33
CA GLN A 265 33.22 -32.15 7.59
C GLN A 265 34.14 -30.94 7.37
N GLN A 266 35.13 -31.06 6.47
CA GLN A 266 36.04 -29.94 6.18
C GLN A 266 35.31 -28.76 5.52
N GLU A 267 34.42 -29.03 4.57
CA GLU A 267 33.56 -28.01 3.94
C GLU A 267 32.69 -27.29 4.97
N LEU A 268 32.05 -28.03 5.88
CA LEU A 268 31.20 -27.46 6.92
C LEU A 268 32.01 -26.65 7.95
N LYS A 269 33.24 -27.06 8.30
CA LYS A 269 34.13 -26.26 9.16
C LYS A 269 34.47 -24.91 8.54
N ILE A 270 34.72 -24.89 7.22
CA ILE A 270 34.96 -23.64 6.49
C ILE A 270 33.69 -22.79 6.49
N THR A 271 32.51 -23.41 6.32
CA THR A 271 31.22 -22.71 6.31
C THR A 271 30.85 -22.13 7.69
N GLU A 272 31.07 -22.89 8.77
CA GLU A 272 30.86 -22.44 10.16
C GLU A 272 31.75 -21.24 10.51
N ALA A 273 33.02 -21.29 10.10
CA ALA A 273 33.98 -20.20 10.30
C ALA A 273 33.78 -19.04 9.31
N SER A 274 33.02 -19.23 8.24
CA SER A 274 32.74 -18.20 7.24
C SER A 274 31.65 -17.27 7.73
N THR A 275 31.94 -15.97 7.76
CA THR A 275 30.95 -14.93 8.04
C THR A 275 30.11 -14.57 6.81
N VAL A 276 30.22 -15.34 5.72
CA VAL A 276 29.54 -15.07 4.45
C VAL A 276 28.22 -15.81 4.38
N GLY A 277 27.13 -15.05 4.56
CA GLY A 277 25.76 -15.51 4.36
C GLY A 277 25.39 -15.68 2.88
N ASP A 278 24.14 -16.05 2.63
CA ASP A 278 23.59 -16.15 1.26
C ASP A 278 23.11 -14.79 0.74
N VAL A 279 23.02 -13.80 1.63
CA VAL A 279 22.54 -12.45 1.34
C VAL A 279 23.72 -11.49 1.39
N ARG A 280 23.77 -10.58 0.42
CA ARG A 280 24.78 -9.52 0.37
C ARG A 280 24.11 -8.17 0.13
N ILE A 281 24.52 -7.17 0.89
CA ILE A 281 24.10 -5.79 0.67
C ILE A 281 24.90 -5.27 -0.53
N VAL A 282 24.21 -4.93 -1.62
CA VAL A 282 24.83 -4.37 -2.83
C VAL A 282 24.95 -2.86 -2.69
N ASP A 283 23.82 -2.20 -2.40
CA ASP A 283 23.75 -0.75 -2.22
C ASP A 283 23.32 -0.39 -0.79
N PRO A 284 23.97 0.60 -0.14
CA PRO A 284 23.57 1.07 1.16
C PRO A 284 22.24 1.85 1.12
N ALA A 285 21.55 1.94 2.26
CA ALA A 285 20.33 2.73 2.36
C ALA A 285 20.60 4.22 2.14
N ILE A 286 19.94 4.81 1.14
CA ILE A 286 20.01 6.24 0.82
C ILE A 286 18.62 6.88 0.92
N ALA A 287 18.56 8.11 1.44
CA ALA A 287 17.32 8.89 1.50
C ALA A 287 17.14 9.66 0.18
N GLN A 288 16.03 9.41 -0.53
CA GLN A 288 15.75 10.14 -1.76
C GLN A 288 15.32 11.60 -1.46
N PRO A 289 15.88 12.60 -2.14
CA PRO A 289 15.44 13.98 -1.99
C PRO A 289 14.09 14.19 -2.71
N GLY A 290 13.03 14.40 -1.93
CA GLY A 290 11.70 14.71 -2.46
C GLY A 290 10.58 14.38 -1.48
N VAL A 291 9.36 14.82 -1.78
CA VAL A 291 8.13 14.41 -1.08
C VAL A 291 7.42 13.35 -1.92
N LEU A 292 7.40 12.11 -1.43
CA LEU A 292 6.74 10.99 -2.13
C LEU A 292 5.21 11.06 -2.01
N LYS A 293 4.70 11.53 -0.87
CA LYS A 293 3.28 11.68 -0.55
C LYS A 293 3.07 12.97 0.26
N PRO A 294 1.92 13.65 0.15
CA PRO A 294 0.84 13.43 -0.83
C PRO A 294 1.19 13.98 -2.22
N LYS A 295 0.61 13.38 -3.28
CA LYS A 295 0.74 13.88 -4.66
C LYS A 295 -0.16 15.11 -4.85
N THR A 296 0.36 16.29 -4.53
CA THR A 296 -0.40 17.56 -4.52
C THR A 296 -1.12 17.84 -5.84
N ALA A 297 -0.51 17.52 -6.98
CA ALA A 297 -1.12 17.69 -8.29
C ALA A 297 -2.44 16.90 -8.46
N LEU A 298 -2.49 15.65 -7.98
CA LEU A 298 -3.71 14.83 -8.03
C LEU A 298 -4.79 15.38 -7.10
N ILE A 299 -4.40 15.85 -5.91
CA ILE A 299 -5.35 16.44 -4.96
C ILE A 299 -5.94 17.74 -5.52
N ILE A 300 -5.10 18.60 -6.11
CA ILE A 300 -5.54 19.85 -6.74
C ILE A 300 -6.51 19.54 -7.89
N LEU A 301 -6.17 18.60 -8.78
CA LEU A 301 -7.05 18.20 -9.88
C LEU A 301 -8.40 17.68 -9.37
N GLY A 302 -8.39 16.80 -8.37
CA GLY A 302 -9.61 16.29 -7.73
C GLY A 302 -10.46 17.40 -7.11
N SER A 303 -9.82 18.37 -6.44
CA SER A 303 -10.53 19.50 -5.83
C SER A 303 -11.19 20.41 -6.85
N ILE A 304 -10.53 20.69 -7.99
CA ILE A 304 -11.08 21.51 -9.08
C ILE A 304 -12.32 20.84 -9.67
N ILE A 305 -12.23 19.53 -9.93
CA ILE A 305 -13.35 18.75 -10.47
C ILE A 305 -14.54 18.76 -9.50
N LEU A 306 -14.28 18.54 -8.21
CA LEU A 306 -15.30 18.56 -7.16
C LEU A 306 -15.99 19.93 -7.06
N CYS A 307 -15.21 21.03 -7.06
CA CYS A 307 -15.74 22.39 -7.02
C CYS A 307 -16.61 22.72 -8.24
N LEU A 308 -16.18 22.30 -9.44
CA LEU A 308 -16.95 22.49 -10.67
C LEU A 308 -18.27 21.73 -10.60
N MET A 309 -18.24 20.47 -10.16
CA MET A 309 -19.44 19.64 -10.00
C MET A 309 -20.43 20.26 -9.00
N LEU A 310 -19.94 20.69 -7.83
CA LEU A 310 -20.76 21.36 -6.82
C LEU A 310 -21.34 22.68 -7.32
N SER A 311 -20.60 23.45 -8.13
CA SER A 311 -21.09 24.69 -8.74
C SER A 311 -22.25 24.41 -9.70
N VAL A 312 -22.14 23.40 -10.56
CA VAL A 312 -23.20 23.02 -11.50
C VAL A 312 -24.45 22.56 -10.72
N VAL A 313 -24.27 21.72 -9.71
CA VAL A 313 -25.36 21.26 -8.84
C VAL A 313 -26.04 22.43 -8.14
N GLY A 314 -25.28 23.37 -7.59
CA GLY A 314 -25.82 24.56 -6.93
C GLY A 314 -26.65 25.45 -7.86
N VAL A 315 -26.19 25.64 -9.11
CA VAL A 315 -26.95 26.38 -10.13
C VAL A 315 -28.24 25.64 -10.50
N LEU A 316 -28.18 24.32 -10.70
CA LEU A 316 -29.36 23.51 -11.00
C LEU A 316 -30.37 23.51 -9.85
N LEU A 317 -29.92 23.37 -8.60
CA LEU A 317 -30.80 23.48 -7.42
C LEU A 317 -31.49 24.84 -7.36
N ARG A 318 -30.72 25.92 -7.58
CA ARG A 318 -31.28 27.28 -7.60
C ARG A 318 -32.27 27.48 -8.75
N SER A 319 -32.03 26.85 -9.90
CA SER A 319 -32.95 26.85 -11.03
C SER A 319 -34.25 26.10 -10.71
N LEU A 320 -34.16 24.93 -10.08
CA LEU A 320 -35.33 24.14 -9.68
C LEU A 320 -36.22 24.86 -8.66
N PHE A 321 -35.63 25.66 -7.76
CA PHE A 321 -36.39 26.40 -6.75
C PHE A 321 -37.01 27.71 -7.28
N ASN A 322 -36.45 28.28 -8.36
CA ASN A 322 -36.93 29.52 -8.97
C ASN A 322 -37.79 29.27 -10.21
N ARG A 323 -38.86 28.48 -10.09
CA ARG A 323 -39.86 28.35 -11.16
C ARG A 323 -40.76 29.59 -11.20
N GLY A 324 -40.63 30.39 -12.25
CA GLY A 324 -41.63 31.42 -12.57
C GLY A 324 -42.91 30.80 -13.12
N ILE A 325 -43.98 31.60 -13.22
CA ILE A 325 -45.20 31.17 -13.92
C ILE A 325 -44.89 31.18 -15.43
N GLU A 326 -44.64 30.01 -16.01
CA GLU A 326 -44.23 29.86 -17.40
C GLU A 326 -45.40 29.60 -18.36
N SER A 327 -46.56 29.19 -17.84
CA SER A 327 -47.74 28.89 -18.67
C SER A 327 -49.02 29.52 -18.10
N PRO A 328 -49.94 30.00 -18.97
CA PRO A 328 -51.26 30.47 -18.56
C PRO A 328 -52.12 29.38 -17.90
N LEU A 329 -51.96 28.12 -18.32
CA LEU A 329 -52.69 26.98 -17.74
C LEU A 329 -52.39 26.77 -16.25
N ALA A 330 -51.15 27.03 -15.80
CA ALA A 330 -50.80 26.93 -14.39
C ALA A 330 -51.59 27.91 -13.51
N LEU A 331 -52.08 29.03 -14.04
CA LEU A 331 -52.92 29.97 -13.30
C LEU A 331 -54.40 29.57 -13.28
N GLU A 332 -54.90 29.02 -14.39
CA GLU A 332 -56.29 28.54 -14.49
C GLU A 332 -56.55 27.33 -13.59
N GLU A 333 -55.57 26.42 -13.44
CA GLU A 333 -55.66 25.28 -12.52
C GLU A 333 -55.78 25.71 -11.04
N HIS A 334 -55.24 26.89 -10.70
CA HIS A 334 -55.36 27.48 -9.37
C HIS A 334 -56.60 28.39 -9.22
N GLY A 335 -57.55 28.33 -10.16
CA GLY A 335 -58.82 29.05 -10.10
C GLY A 335 -58.74 30.54 -10.48
N ILE A 336 -57.63 30.99 -11.08
CA ILE A 336 -57.48 32.37 -11.54
C ILE A 336 -57.77 32.42 -13.03
N SER A 337 -58.84 33.11 -13.43
CA SER A 337 -59.19 33.29 -14.84
C SER A 337 -58.20 34.22 -15.56
N VAL A 338 -57.56 33.71 -16.60
CA VAL A 338 -56.62 34.49 -17.42
C VAL A 338 -57.38 35.14 -18.58
N TYR A 339 -57.64 36.44 -18.47
CA TYR A 339 -58.42 37.18 -19.48
C TYR A 339 -57.64 37.51 -20.76
N ALA A 340 -56.33 37.71 -20.66
CA ALA A 340 -55.46 37.89 -21.83
C ALA A 340 -54.01 37.58 -21.49
N SER A 341 -53.30 37.00 -22.46
CA SER A 341 -51.84 36.87 -22.45
C SER A 341 -51.25 37.92 -23.38
N ILE A 342 -50.53 38.90 -22.82
CA ILE A 342 -49.91 39.98 -23.60
C ILE A 342 -48.47 39.55 -23.92
N PRO A 343 -48.13 39.27 -25.19
CA PRO A 343 -46.76 38.95 -25.57
C PRO A 343 -45.86 40.17 -25.41
N LEU A 344 -44.57 39.92 -25.20
CA LEU A 344 -43.57 40.97 -25.14
C LEU A 344 -43.39 41.59 -26.54
N SER A 345 -43.65 42.89 -26.69
CA SER A 345 -43.37 43.62 -27.94
C SER A 345 -41.86 43.85 -28.09
N GLU A 346 -41.26 43.24 -29.11
CA GLU A 346 -39.86 43.47 -29.47
C GLU A 346 -39.63 44.91 -29.99
N TRP A 347 -40.63 45.52 -30.64
CA TRP A 347 -40.58 46.91 -31.09
C TRP A 347 -40.45 47.90 -29.92
N GLN A 348 -41.22 47.67 -28.85
CA GLN A 348 -41.15 48.49 -27.65
C GLN A 348 -39.84 48.25 -26.91
N LYS A 349 -39.44 46.99 -26.74
CA LYS A 349 -38.20 46.61 -26.06
C LYS A 349 -36.95 47.21 -26.70
N ALA A 350 -36.89 47.25 -28.04
CA ALA A 350 -35.80 47.87 -28.77
C ALA A 350 -35.71 49.39 -28.54
N ARG A 351 -36.85 50.07 -28.36
CA ARG A 351 -36.92 51.54 -28.15
C ARG A 351 -36.78 51.96 -26.68
N ASP A 352 -37.23 51.12 -25.77
CA ASP A 352 -37.04 51.26 -24.32
C ASP A 352 -35.60 50.92 -23.89
N ASN A 353 -34.79 50.39 -24.80
CA ASN A 353 -33.41 49.99 -24.50
C ASN A 353 -32.56 51.24 -24.21
N VAL A 354 -32.11 51.37 -22.96
CA VAL A 354 -31.35 52.54 -22.49
C VAL A 354 -29.92 52.44 -23.01
N GLN A 355 -29.56 53.28 -23.97
CA GLN A 355 -28.16 53.43 -24.37
C GLN A 355 -27.40 54.21 -23.30
N THR A 356 -26.38 53.58 -22.74
CA THR A 356 -25.46 54.21 -21.78
C THR A 356 -24.24 54.68 -22.55
N ILE A 357 -24.12 55.99 -22.78
CA ILE A 357 -22.96 56.60 -23.43
C ILE A 357 -22.28 57.47 -22.39
N LYS A 358 -20.99 57.21 -22.12
CA LYS A 358 -20.16 57.95 -21.16
C LYS A 358 -20.82 58.14 -19.77
N GLY A 359 -21.30 57.05 -19.17
CA GLY A 359 -21.83 57.05 -17.80
C GLY A 359 -23.19 57.73 -17.59
N VAL A 360 -23.75 58.40 -18.62
CA VAL A 360 -25.07 59.04 -18.55
C VAL A 360 -26.10 58.18 -19.26
N LYS A 361 -27.13 57.73 -18.52
CA LYS A 361 -28.28 57.00 -19.06
C LYS A 361 -29.20 57.98 -19.78
N ARG A 362 -29.27 57.91 -21.12
CA ARG A 362 -30.27 58.66 -21.89
C ARG A 362 -31.49 57.79 -22.16
N TYR A 363 -32.64 58.23 -21.67
CA TYR A 363 -33.93 57.63 -21.97
C TYR A 363 -34.48 58.24 -23.26
N LYS A 364 -34.66 57.44 -24.32
CA LYS A 364 -35.46 57.88 -25.48
C LYS A 364 -36.92 57.99 -25.01
N GLN A 365 -37.61 59.09 -25.33
CA GLN A 365 -39.02 59.23 -25.00
C GLN A 365 -39.81 58.07 -25.61
N SER A 366 -40.32 57.17 -24.78
CA SER A 366 -41.11 56.02 -25.19
C SER A 366 -42.45 56.52 -25.74
N GLN A 367 -42.64 56.45 -27.05
CA GLN A 367 -43.97 56.65 -27.64
C GLN A 367 -44.90 55.53 -27.16
N LEU A 368 -46.18 55.86 -26.97
CA LEU A 368 -47.21 54.88 -26.66
C LEU A 368 -47.28 53.84 -27.79
N LEU A 369 -47.15 52.56 -27.45
CA LEU A 369 -47.12 51.45 -28.42
C LEU A 369 -48.34 51.47 -29.36
N ALA A 370 -49.51 51.87 -28.86
CA ALA A 370 -50.74 51.97 -29.62
C ALA A 370 -50.71 52.99 -30.76
N VAL A 371 -49.83 54.00 -30.69
CA VAL A 371 -49.67 55.05 -31.71
C VAL A 371 -48.48 54.75 -32.62
N GLY A 372 -47.38 54.27 -32.04
CA GLY A 372 -46.13 54.02 -32.78
C GLY A 372 -46.14 52.76 -33.65
N ASN A 373 -46.80 51.68 -33.19
CA ASN A 373 -46.95 50.45 -33.97
C ASN A 373 -48.32 49.78 -33.69
N PRO A 374 -49.40 50.26 -34.33
CA PRO A 374 -50.76 49.78 -34.06
C PRO A 374 -51.02 48.32 -34.47
N THR A 375 -50.14 47.70 -35.25
CA THR A 375 -50.26 46.32 -35.75
C THR A 375 -49.43 45.32 -34.96
N ASP A 376 -48.82 45.74 -33.84
CA ASP A 376 -48.06 44.85 -32.97
C ASP A 376 -48.95 43.78 -32.30
N LEU A 377 -48.43 42.56 -32.15
CA LEU A 377 -49.08 41.44 -31.46
C LEU A 377 -49.52 41.81 -30.04
N ALA A 378 -48.73 42.62 -29.33
CA ALA A 378 -49.11 43.08 -28.00
C ALA A 378 -50.34 44.00 -28.02
N ILE A 379 -50.51 44.81 -29.07
CA ILE A 379 -51.70 45.66 -29.24
C ILE A 379 -52.91 44.83 -29.64
N GLU A 380 -52.73 43.78 -30.44
CA GLU A 380 -53.82 42.86 -30.77
C GLU A 380 -54.30 42.08 -29.54
N ALA A 381 -53.38 41.64 -28.68
CA ALA A 381 -53.72 41.05 -27.39
C ALA A 381 -54.49 42.04 -26.48
N VAL A 382 -54.14 43.33 -26.50
CA VAL A 382 -54.88 44.38 -25.79
C VAL A 382 -56.27 44.62 -26.40
N ARG A 383 -56.43 44.52 -27.72
CA ARG A 383 -57.76 44.56 -28.37
C ARG A 383 -58.63 43.37 -27.99
N SER A 384 -58.04 42.17 -27.91
CA SER A 384 -58.71 40.96 -27.42
C SER A 384 -59.07 41.05 -25.93
N LEU A 385 -58.20 41.66 -25.11
CA LEU A 385 -58.53 41.97 -23.72
C LEU A 385 -59.72 42.95 -23.65
N ARG A 386 -59.80 43.93 -24.55
CA ARG A 386 -60.91 44.90 -24.58
C ARG A 386 -62.24 44.23 -24.90
N THR A 387 -62.27 43.31 -25.87
CA THR A 387 -63.49 42.58 -26.21
C THR A 387 -63.92 41.64 -25.09
N SER A 388 -63.01 40.86 -24.51
CA SER A 388 -63.31 39.99 -23.36
C SER A 388 -63.78 40.79 -22.14
N LEU A 389 -63.14 41.92 -21.86
CA LEU A 389 -63.56 42.80 -20.76
C LEU A 389 -64.91 43.47 -21.02
N HIS A 390 -65.22 43.84 -22.26
CA HIS A 390 -66.55 44.38 -22.62
C HIS A 390 -67.66 43.38 -22.28
N PHE A 391 -67.47 42.09 -22.56
CA PHE A 391 -68.41 41.05 -22.16
C PHE A 391 -68.47 40.86 -20.64
N ALA A 392 -67.33 40.90 -19.95
CA ALA A 392 -67.30 40.81 -18.49
C ALA A 392 -67.98 42.01 -17.80
N MET A 393 -67.83 43.22 -18.36
CA MET A 393 -68.41 44.45 -17.83
C MET A 393 -69.92 44.57 -18.07
N MET A 394 -70.48 43.90 -19.09
CA MET A 394 -71.95 43.87 -19.29
C MET A 394 -72.69 43.23 -18.12
N GLN A 395 -72.03 42.37 -17.33
CA GLN A 395 -72.61 41.76 -16.13
C GLN A 395 -72.30 42.55 -14.85
N ALA A 396 -71.46 43.59 -14.91
CA ALA A 396 -71.05 44.39 -13.77
C ALA A 396 -72.00 45.59 -13.55
N ARG A 397 -72.19 45.99 -12.28
CA ARG A 397 -73.12 47.09 -11.91
C ARG A 397 -72.63 48.50 -12.29
N ASN A 398 -71.35 48.67 -12.62
CA ASN A 398 -70.77 50.00 -12.89
C ASN A 398 -69.66 49.93 -13.94
N ASN A 399 -69.38 51.06 -14.58
CA ASN A 399 -68.41 51.19 -15.67
C ASN A 399 -66.97 51.54 -15.22
N VAL A 400 -66.65 51.35 -13.93
CA VAL A 400 -65.35 51.68 -13.34
C VAL A 400 -64.48 50.44 -13.25
N LEU A 401 -63.31 50.47 -13.91
CA LEU A 401 -62.31 49.40 -13.90
C LEU A 401 -61.07 49.84 -13.11
N MET A 402 -60.67 49.03 -12.12
CA MET A 402 -59.39 49.20 -11.43
C MET A 402 -58.36 48.20 -11.98
N LEU A 403 -57.21 48.71 -12.44
CA LEU A 403 -56.07 47.91 -12.89
C LEU A 403 -55.02 47.90 -11.78
N THR A 404 -54.75 46.73 -11.22
CA THR A 404 -53.69 46.50 -10.22
C THR A 404 -52.73 45.43 -10.72
N GLY A 405 -51.53 45.34 -10.13
CA GLY A 405 -50.56 44.32 -10.49
C GLY A 405 -49.72 43.90 -9.30
N VAL A 406 -49.29 42.64 -9.34
CA VAL A 406 -48.58 41.94 -8.25
C VAL A 406 -47.17 42.48 -7.99
N SER A 407 -46.60 43.31 -8.87
CA SER A 407 -45.31 43.96 -8.65
C SER A 407 -45.22 45.37 -9.25
N HIS A 408 -44.42 46.23 -8.59
CA HIS A 408 -44.27 47.66 -8.92
C HIS A 408 -43.80 47.93 -10.37
N ARG A 409 -43.07 46.99 -11.00
CA ARG A 409 -42.57 47.15 -12.38
C ARG A 409 -43.56 46.73 -13.46
N LEU A 410 -44.51 45.84 -13.15
CA LEU A 410 -45.51 45.37 -14.11
C LEU A 410 -46.57 46.44 -14.38
N VAL A 411 -47.08 47.10 -13.33
CA VAL A 411 -48.13 48.13 -13.43
C VAL A 411 -47.64 49.38 -14.17
N LYS A 412 -46.37 49.76 -13.99
CA LYS A 412 -45.82 50.99 -14.55
C LYS A 412 -45.65 50.97 -16.08
N ARG A 413 -45.56 49.78 -16.70
CA ARG A 413 -45.44 49.62 -18.17
C ARG A 413 -46.78 49.68 -18.91
N LEU A 414 -47.88 49.32 -18.24
CA LEU A 414 -49.25 49.32 -18.77
C LEU A 414 -50.04 50.52 -18.26
N SER A 415 -49.41 51.70 -18.19
CA SER A 415 -50.10 52.91 -17.71
C SER A 415 -51.35 53.21 -18.55
N ALA A 416 -52.42 53.64 -17.87
CA ALA A 416 -53.76 53.99 -18.37
C ALA A 416 -53.90 54.68 -19.76
N PRO A 417 -52.98 55.55 -20.26
CA PRO A 417 -53.13 56.16 -21.58
C PRO A 417 -53.25 55.17 -22.75
N THR A 418 -52.55 54.02 -22.74
CA THR A 418 -52.61 53.04 -23.84
C THR A 418 -53.99 52.38 -23.96
N TRP A 419 -54.66 52.16 -22.82
CA TRP A 419 -55.99 51.57 -22.74
C TRP A 419 -57.08 52.55 -23.14
N ARG A 420 -57.05 53.78 -22.58
CA ARG A 420 -58.06 54.82 -22.78
C ARG A 420 -58.19 55.24 -24.25
N GLN A 421 -57.12 55.07 -25.04
CA GLN A 421 -57.07 55.47 -26.45
C GLN A 421 -57.44 54.32 -27.41
N SER A 422 -57.21 53.06 -27.02
CA SER A 422 -57.72 51.87 -27.71
C SER A 422 -59.25 51.81 -27.67
N SER A 423 -59.88 52.19 -26.56
CA SER A 423 -61.35 52.19 -26.40
C SER A 423 -62.05 53.36 -27.11
N ALA A 424 -61.33 54.37 -27.62
CA ALA A 424 -61.91 55.64 -28.10
C ALA A 424 -62.38 55.65 -29.58
N ARG A 425 -62.53 54.49 -30.23
CA ARG A 425 -63.24 54.36 -31.52
C ARG A 425 -64.14 53.14 -31.42
N PRO A 426 -65.47 53.30 -31.33
CA PRO A 426 -66.28 54.03 -32.31
C PRO A 426 -67.35 54.97 -31.72
N THR A 427 -68.07 55.62 -32.63
CA THR A 427 -69.31 56.43 -32.48
C THR A 427 -69.19 57.85 -31.92
N ASN A 428 -69.55 58.79 -32.80
CA ASN A 428 -69.91 60.17 -32.48
C ASN A 428 -70.87 60.24 -31.30
N ALA A 429 -70.43 60.87 -30.21
CA ALA A 429 -71.26 61.70 -29.36
C ALA A 429 -70.34 62.59 -28.53
N CYS A 430 -70.48 63.90 -28.70
CA CYS A 430 -69.91 64.90 -27.80
C CYS A 430 -70.46 64.74 -26.37
N CYS A 431 -69.65 65.22 -25.43
CA CYS A 431 -69.86 65.39 -23.98
C CYS A 431 -69.45 64.22 -23.09
#